data_AF-A0A949H7K9-F1
#
_entry.id   AF-A0A949H7K9-F1
#
_cell.length_a   1.000
_cell.length_b   1.000
_cell.length_c   1.000
_cell.angle_alpha   90.00
_cell.angle_beta   90.00
_cell.angle_gamma   90.00
#
_symmetry.space_group_name_H-M   'P 1'
#
loop_
_entity.id
_entity.type
_entity.pdbx_description
1 polymer ?
#
loop_
_entity_poly.entity_id
_entity_poly.type
_entity_poly.pdbx_seq_one_letter_code
_entity_poly.pdbx_strand_id
1 'polypeptide(L)'
;GVTTLERGELDPIEPTTLFRPADDVFGQIFTDPTVVSDATGVIIAADPVGQPTTRTIERPAAAASASAAGRRRRPSRSMVSGLVALLVVAGVIGAFFALYRPTHVLGDYAAMPVAEVRELLRRNGFTVQEAPEFSETVEVDTVISQDPVAGTSLKEGRTVTLTVSAGPPPVPVPTDLAGRTVDQASASLQAASLRLGTLIDGFDETVAKGVVLSVADGTPAELPKGSPVDLVVSAGPKPRTVPDGLVGQPVDAVTAQLTALGLVVARNDAYSDTVAEGTVLSVTPPAGSSVPKGGTVTVSASKGRRPIVIPADIVGRSVTAATEQLQALGLNVSGVQGSPTGRVTGSNPAVGTAVRPGSSVLLITR
;
A
#
# COMPACT_ATOMS: atom_id res chain seq x y z
N GLY A 1 -19.10 -38.22 -25.09
CA GLY A 1 -17.97 -38.66 -25.91
C GLY A 1 -16.73 -38.54 -25.07
N VAL A 2 -16.16 -39.67 -24.66
CA VAL A 2 -14.94 -39.74 -23.86
C VAL A 2 -13.79 -39.80 -24.86
N THR A 3 -12.99 -38.74 -24.93
CA THR A 3 -11.80 -38.71 -25.79
C THR A 3 -10.57 -38.81 -24.89
N THR A 4 -10.15 -40.06 -24.71
CA THR A 4 -8.82 -40.48 -24.27
C THR A 4 -7.80 -39.93 -25.27
N LEU A 5 -6.79 -39.20 -24.80
CA LEU A 5 -5.63 -38.84 -25.63
C LEU A 5 -4.40 -39.57 -25.12
N GLU A 6 -3.70 -40.11 -26.11
CA GLU A 6 -2.60 -41.05 -26.06
C GLU A 6 -1.34 -40.52 -25.39
N ARG A 7 -0.56 -41.50 -24.93
CA ARG A 7 0.78 -41.42 -24.41
C ARG A 7 1.78 -41.61 -25.56
N GLY A 8 2.57 -40.59 -25.83
CA GLY A 8 3.80 -40.55 -26.64
C GLY A 8 4.46 -39.22 -26.30
N GLU A 9 5.76 -39.01 -26.19
CA GLU A 9 6.97 -39.74 -26.53
C GLU A 9 8.05 -39.17 -25.57
N LEU A 10 9.08 -39.92 -25.25
CA LEU A 10 10.23 -39.42 -24.49
C LEU A 10 11.06 -38.44 -25.34
N ASP A 11 11.56 -37.35 -24.75
CA ASP A 11 13.02 -37.13 -24.68
C ASP A 11 13.40 -36.10 -23.59
N PRO A 12 14.53 -36.29 -22.88
CA PRO A 12 15.01 -35.44 -21.78
C PRO A 12 16.01 -34.38 -22.28
N ILE A 13 16.40 -33.44 -21.39
CA ILE A 13 17.45 -32.39 -21.43
C ILE A 13 16.74 -31.06 -21.06
N GLU A 14 16.80 -30.53 -19.84
CA GLU A 14 17.89 -29.74 -19.22
C GLU A 14 17.71 -29.63 -17.68
N PRO A 15 18.77 -29.43 -16.87
CA PRO A 15 18.64 -29.18 -15.44
C PRO A 15 18.21 -27.73 -15.15
N THR A 16 17.02 -27.58 -14.57
CA THR A 16 16.50 -26.32 -14.02
C THR A 16 17.14 -26.01 -12.67
N THR A 17 17.90 -24.92 -12.60
CA THR A 17 18.40 -24.32 -11.36
C THR A 17 17.26 -23.63 -10.61
N LEU A 18 16.84 -24.19 -9.47
CA LEU A 18 15.88 -23.57 -8.56
C LEU A 18 16.62 -22.84 -7.44
N PHE A 19 16.45 -21.52 -7.40
CA PHE A 19 16.90 -20.63 -6.33
C PHE A 19 15.68 -20.20 -5.50
N ARG A 20 15.74 -20.36 -4.18
CA ARG A 20 14.88 -19.66 -3.21
C ARG A 20 15.58 -19.59 -1.83
N PRO A 21 15.26 -18.59 -1.00
CA PRO A 21 16.21 -17.90 -0.13
C PRO A 21 16.16 -18.39 1.32
N ALA A 22 17.20 -18.02 2.06
CA ALA A 22 17.31 -18.20 3.51
C ALA A 22 16.58 -17.08 4.26
N ASP A 23 15.77 -17.46 5.24
CA ASP A 23 15.30 -16.59 6.32
C ASP A 23 16.08 -16.93 7.60
N ASP A 24 16.64 -15.89 8.22
CA ASP A 24 17.09 -15.89 9.61
C ASP A 24 15.90 -15.98 10.57
N VAL A 25 16.10 -16.61 11.73
CA VAL A 25 15.87 -16.08 13.09
C VAL A 25 15.88 -17.23 14.10
N PHE A 26 16.90 -17.24 14.96
CA PHE A 26 17.02 -18.10 16.14
C PHE A 26 16.38 -17.44 17.37
N GLY A 27 15.62 -18.23 18.14
CA GLY A 27 15.19 -17.85 19.49
C GLY A 27 14.54 -19.00 20.28
N GLN A 28 15.26 -19.44 21.35
CA GLN A 28 14.75 -19.86 22.67
C GLN A 28 14.15 -21.28 22.90
N ILE A 29 14.25 -22.01 24.04
CA ILE A 29 15.15 -22.25 25.22
C ILE A 29 14.66 -23.62 25.86
N PHE A 30 15.45 -24.21 26.79
CA PHE A 30 15.10 -25.03 28.00
C PHE A 30 15.13 -26.58 27.84
N THR A 31 15.74 -27.44 28.68
CA THR A 31 16.62 -27.41 29.90
C THR A 31 17.03 -28.86 30.25
N ASP A 32 18.31 -29.15 30.59
CA ASP A 32 18.93 -29.57 31.90
C ASP A 32 18.61 -31.01 32.41
N PRO A 33 19.42 -31.71 33.29
CA PRO A 33 20.41 -31.16 34.24
C PRO A 33 21.70 -31.96 34.63
N THR A 34 22.55 -31.25 35.41
CA THR A 34 23.41 -31.66 36.58
C THR A 34 24.87 -32.21 36.46
N VAL A 35 25.84 -31.30 36.69
CA VAL A 35 26.93 -31.20 37.72
C VAL A 35 27.71 -32.44 38.24
N VAL A 36 29.07 -32.39 38.21
CA VAL A 36 30.06 -32.38 39.35
C VAL A 36 31.52 -32.39 38.79
N SER A 37 32.43 -31.69 39.48
CA SER A 37 33.85 -31.36 39.18
C SER A 37 34.86 -32.18 40.03
N ASP A 38 36.10 -32.28 39.53
CA ASP A 38 37.43 -32.59 40.16
C ASP A 38 37.53 -33.27 41.54
N ALA A 39 38.33 -34.36 41.62
CA ALA A 39 39.30 -34.63 42.71
C ALA A 39 40.22 -35.86 42.41
N THR A 40 41.46 -35.73 42.89
CA THR A 40 42.65 -36.62 42.89
C THR A 40 42.50 -38.10 43.27
N GLY A 41 43.35 -38.99 42.69
CA GLY A 41 43.94 -40.13 43.42
C GLY A 41 44.11 -41.50 42.72
N VAL A 42 45.38 -41.86 42.38
CA VAL A 42 46.09 -43.14 42.70
C VAL A 42 45.77 -44.47 41.94
N ILE A 43 46.77 -44.93 41.14
CA ILE A 43 47.42 -46.28 40.93
C ILE A 43 46.50 -47.54 40.75
N ILE A 44 46.61 -48.48 39.77
CA ILE A 44 47.66 -49.51 39.48
C ILE A 44 47.37 -50.24 38.15
N ALA A 45 48.45 -50.47 37.38
CA ALA A 45 48.82 -51.52 36.42
C ALA A 45 47.80 -52.54 35.85
N ALA A 46 47.90 -52.81 34.54
CA ALA A 46 48.46 -54.06 33.99
C ALA A 46 48.42 -54.09 32.44
N ASP A 47 49.59 -54.20 31.83
CA ASP A 47 49.87 -54.74 30.48
C ASP A 47 49.45 -56.23 30.39
N PRO A 48 49.22 -56.87 29.20
CA PRO A 48 50.29 -57.05 28.22
C PRO A 48 49.95 -57.20 26.71
N VAL A 49 50.91 -56.71 25.90
CA VAL A 49 51.66 -57.39 24.81
C VAL A 49 50.92 -57.91 23.56
N GLY A 50 51.45 -57.51 22.38
CA GLY A 50 51.45 -58.40 21.20
C GLY A 50 51.69 -57.77 19.82
N GLN A 51 52.86 -57.17 19.56
CA GLN A 51 53.36 -56.95 18.19
C GLN A 51 53.80 -58.27 17.53
N PRO A 52 53.99 -58.30 16.20
CA PRO A 52 55.36 -58.57 15.74
C PRO A 52 55.76 -57.69 14.53
N THR A 53 56.90 -56.96 14.59
CA THR A 53 58.25 -57.32 14.07
C THR A 53 58.51 -56.87 12.63
N THR A 54 59.65 -56.39 12.14
CA THR A 54 60.98 -55.90 12.60
C THR A 54 61.62 -55.41 11.27
N ARG A 55 62.42 -54.34 11.15
CA ARG A 55 63.87 -54.35 11.39
C ARG A 55 64.45 -52.96 11.10
N THR A 56 64.88 -52.30 12.16
CA THR A 56 65.95 -51.30 12.14
C THR A 56 67.20 -51.99 12.67
N ILE A 57 68.27 -51.99 11.87
CA ILE A 57 69.61 -52.47 12.24
C ILE A 57 70.42 -51.20 12.54
N GLU A 58 70.56 -50.88 13.83
CA GLU A 58 71.73 -51.12 14.67
C GLU A 58 72.91 -50.17 14.40
N ARG A 59 73.14 -49.35 15.42
CA ARG A 59 74.42 -48.75 15.75
C ARG A 59 74.96 -49.50 16.97
N PRO A 60 76.21 -49.96 16.95
CA PRO A 60 77.01 -49.91 18.17
C PRO A 60 78.48 -49.57 17.84
N ALA A 61 79.36 -49.23 18.77
CA ALA A 61 79.29 -48.65 20.09
C ALA A 61 80.74 -48.31 20.47
N ALA A 62 80.86 -47.39 21.43
CA ALA A 62 81.92 -47.31 22.41
C ALA A 62 83.26 -46.61 22.06
N ALA A 63 83.66 -45.87 23.10
CA ALA A 63 85.01 -45.73 23.63
C ALA A 63 85.82 -44.48 23.23
N ALA A 64 85.77 -43.52 24.16
CA ALA A 64 86.93 -43.01 24.88
C ALA A 64 88.07 -42.33 24.07
N SER A 65 88.05 -41.00 24.14
CA SER A 65 89.18 -40.12 24.47
C SER A 65 90.60 -40.55 24.08
N ALA A 66 91.16 -39.84 23.10
CA ALA A 66 92.59 -39.51 23.09
C ALA A 66 92.83 -38.15 22.42
N SER A 67 93.54 -37.30 23.18
CA SER A 67 94.22 -36.07 22.79
C SER A 67 94.91 -36.14 21.42
N ALA A 68 94.72 -35.11 20.58
CA ALA A 68 95.79 -34.49 19.79
C ALA A 68 95.29 -33.25 19.04
N ALA A 69 95.97 -32.13 19.23
CA ALA A 69 95.80 -30.89 18.50
C ALA A 69 96.00 -31.08 16.98
N GLY A 70 95.15 -30.46 16.15
CA GLY A 70 95.20 -30.65 14.70
C GLY A 70 94.30 -29.73 13.86
N ARG A 71 94.52 -28.42 13.99
CA ARG A 71 94.21 -27.35 13.01
C ARG A 71 92.79 -27.29 12.41
N ARG A 72 91.88 -26.57 13.10
CA ARG A 72 90.68 -25.96 12.52
C ARG A 72 91.07 -25.11 11.28
N ARG A 73 90.86 -25.62 10.07
CA ARG A 73 90.74 -24.73 8.90
C ARG A 73 89.39 -24.04 9.03
N ARG A 74 89.43 -22.78 9.48
CA ARG A 74 88.33 -21.82 9.38
C ARG A 74 87.75 -21.93 7.96
N PRO A 75 86.41 -21.96 7.75
CA PRO A 75 85.89 -21.74 6.41
C PRO A 75 86.52 -20.43 5.95
N SER A 76 87.19 -20.44 4.80
CA SER A 76 87.83 -19.24 4.30
C SER A 76 86.79 -18.11 4.26
N ARG A 77 87.22 -16.89 4.56
CA ARG A 77 86.36 -15.70 4.54
C ARG A 77 85.51 -15.60 3.25
N SER A 78 85.93 -16.24 2.16
CA SER A 78 85.20 -16.38 0.90
C SER A 78 83.88 -17.16 0.96
N MET A 79 83.72 -18.16 1.84
CA MET A 79 82.50 -18.98 1.92
C MET A 79 81.40 -18.31 2.75
N VAL A 80 81.78 -17.61 3.82
CA VAL A 80 80.87 -16.74 4.59
C VAL A 80 80.50 -15.49 3.77
N SER A 81 81.46 -14.93 3.03
CA SER A 81 81.20 -13.84 2.07
C SER A 81 80.20 -14.24 0.99
N GLY A 82 80.31 -15.47 0.44
CA GLY A 82 79.37 -15.97 -0.58
C GLY A 82 77.92 -16.09 -0.08
N LEU A 83 77.71 -16.57 1.16
CA LEU A 83 76.36 -16.69 1.74
C LEU A 83 75.76 -15.31 2.09
N VAL A 84 76.57 -14.40 2.62
CA VAL A 84 76.14 -13.02 2.90
C VAL A 84 75.81 -12.30 1.59
N ALA A 85 76.61 -12.48 0.54
CA ALA A 85 76.32 -11.95 -0.79
C ALA A 85 75.01 -12.51 -1.37
N LEU A 86 74.74 -13.81 -1.21
CA LEU A 86 73.49 -14.43 -1.64
C LEU A 86 72.27 -13.85 -0.90
N LEU A 87 72.36 -13.64 0.41
CA LEU A 87 71.28 -13.05 1.22
C LEU A 87 71.05 -11.57 0.88
N VAL A 88 72.10 -10.82 0.56
CA VAL A 88 71.98 -9.44 0.05
C VAL A 88 71.32 -9.44 -1.31
N VAL A 89 71.70 -10.33 -2.23
CA VAL A 89 71.06 -10.45 -3.55
C VAL A 89 69.60 -10.89 -3.42
N ALA A 90 69.30 -11.87 -2.58
CA ALA A 90 67.92 -12.30 -2.30
C ALA A 90 67.11 -11.19 -1.61
N GLY A 91 67.73 -10.41 -0.73
CA GLY A 91 67.13 -9.24 -0.09
C GLY A 91 66.86 -8.10 -1.09
N VAL A 92 67.76 -7.88 -2.05
CA VAL A 92 67.58 -6.89 -3.13
C VAL A 92 66.54 -7.36 -4.14
N ILE A 93 66.51 -8.65 -4.50
CA ILE A 93 65.47 -9.25 -5.36
C ILE A 93 64.11 -9.20 -4.65
N GLY A 94 64.08 -9.56 -3.36
CA GLY A 94 62.90 -9.47 -2.52
C GLY A 94 62.40 -8.03 -2.37
N ALA A 95 63.30 -7.07 -2.16
CA ALA A 95 62.97 -5.65 -2.11
C ALA A 95 62.51 -5.13 -3.48
N PHE A 96 63.14 -5.57 -4.57
CA PHE A 96 62.75 -5.23 -5.94
C PHE A 96 61.33 -5.74 -6.23
N PHE A 97 61.03 -7.02 -5.97
CA PHE A 97 59.69 -7.57 -6.13
C PHE A 97 58.66 -6.97 -5.16
N ALA A 98 59.07 -6.60 -3.94
CA ALA A 98 58.20 -5.92 -2.98
C ALA A 98 57.87 -4.46 -3.40
N LEU A 99 58.74 -3.82 -4.20
CA LEU A 99 58.56 -2.46 -4.71
C LEU A 99 58.05 -2.44 -6.17
N TYR A 100 58.12 -3.55 -6.89
CA TYR A 100 57.71 -3.66 -8.29
C TYR A 100 56.19 -3.70 -8.37
N ARG A 101 55.60 -2.64 -8.93
CA ARG A 101 54.18 -2.61 -9.29
C ARG A 101 54.05 -2.81 -10.80
N PRO A 102 53.35 -3.87 -11.26
CA PRO A 102 53.05 -4.07 -12.67
C PRO A 102 52.43 -2.81 -13.30
N THR A 103 52.75 -2.59 -14.56
CA THR A 103 52.10 -1.56 -15.38
C THR A 103 51.13 -2.24 -16.33
N HIS A 104 49.88 -1.80 -16.35
CA HIS A 104 48.87 -2.25 -17.31
C HIS A 104 48.46 -1.09 -18.21
N VAL A 105 48.18 -1.42 -19.47
CA VAL A 105 47.62 -0.47 -20.46
C VAL A 105 46.11 -0.49 -20.32
N LEU A 106 45.48 0.68 -20.19
CA LEU A 106 44.02 0.76 -20.16
C LEU A 106 43.41 0.44 -21.53
N GLY A 107 42.40 -0.44 -21.55
CA GLY A 107 41.55 -0.64 -22.72
C GLY A 107 40.65 0.55 -22.99
N ASP A 108 39.91 0.48 -24.10
CA ASP A 108 38.76 1.35 -24.35
C ASP A 108 37.53 0.72 -23.72
N TYR A 109 37.02 1.37 -22.68
CA TYR A 109 35.85 0.93 -21.94
C TYR A 109 34.58 1.67 -22.34
N ALA A 110 34.63 2.57 -23.32
CA ALA A 110 33.45 3.28 -23.80
C ALA A 110 32.39 2.30 -24.32
N ALA A 111 31.12 2.58 -24.03
CA ALA A 111 29.97 1.75 -24.37
C ALA A 111 29.95 0.33 -23.74
N MET A 112 30.85 0.03 -22.79
CA MET A 112 30.80 -1.23 -22.03
C MET A 112 30.00 -1.08 -20.73
N PRO A 113 29.36 -2.15 -20.23
CA PRO A 113 28.69 -2.15 -18.94
C PRO A 113 29.68 -1.82 -17.81
N VAL A 114 29.36 -0.84 -16.96
CA VAL A 114 30.25 -0.40 -15.87
C VAL A 114 30.60 -1.54 -14.92
N ALA A 115 29.68 -2.48 -14.70
CA ALA A 115 29.90 -3.63 -13.83
C ALA A 115 31.05 -4.53 -14.33
N GLU A 116 31.14 -4.74 -15.65
CA GLU A 116 32.19 -5.54 -16.27
C GLU A 116 33.53 -4.82 -16.23
N VAL A 117 33.53 -3.53 -16.60
CA VAL A 117 34.73 -2.68 -16.61
C VAL A 117 35.30 -2.52 -15.20
N ARG A 118 34.44 -2.35 -14.19
CA ARG A 118 34.82 -2.24 -12.79
C ARG A 118 35.54 -3.50 -12.30
N GLU A 119 35.02 -4.67 -12.65
CA GLU A 119 35.64 -5.95 -12.29
C GLU A 119 36.99 -6.14 -13.00
N LEU A 120 37.06 -5.80 -14.29
CA LEU A 120 38.29 -5.85 -15.08
C LEU A 120 39.39 -4.95 -14.48
N LEU A 121 39.04 -3.71 -14.14
CA LEU A 121 39.97 -2.74 -13.55
C LEU A 121 40.45 -3.16 -12.16
N ARG A 122 39.54 -3.67 -11.32
CA ARG A 122 39.90 -4.18 -9.99
C ARG A 122 40.82 -5.39 -10.05
N ARG A 123 40.56 -6.32 -10.98
CA ARG A 123 41.42 -7.48 -11.22
C ARG A 123 42.83 -7.08 -11.62
N ASN A 124 42.96 -5.98 -12.37
CA ASN A 124 44.24 -5.38 -12.75
C ASN A 124 44.83 -4.46 -11.67
N GLY A 125 44.33 -4.53 -10.42
CA GLY A 125 44.87 -3.78 -9.29
C GLY A 125 44.56 -2.29 -9.30
N PHE A 126 43.65 -1.80 -10.13
CA PHE A 126 43.25 -0.39 -10.16
C PHE A 126 42.11 -0.08 -9.18
N THR A 127 42.10 1.17 -8.69
CA THR A 127 40.97 1.72 -7.94
C THR A 127 40.01 2.38 -8.93
N VAL A 128 38.71 2.13 -8.79
CA VAL A 128 37.70 2.69 -9.70
C VAL A 128 36.94 3.79 -8.96
N GLN A 129 36.86 4.97 -9.56
CA GLN A 129 35.94 6.05 -9.16
C GLN A 129 34.88 6.19 -10.24
N GLU A 130 33.62 6.34 -9.84
CA GLU A 130 32.50 6.49 -10.77
C GLU A 130 31.93 7.90 -10.62
N ALA A 131 31.83 8.61 -11.74
CA ALA A 131 31.22 9.91 -11.85
C ALA A 131 29.94 9.77 -12.70
N PRO A 132 28.73 9.93 -12.13
CA PRO A 132 27.51 9.86 -12.90
C PRO A 132 27.34 11.10 -13.80
N GLU A 133 26.97 10.89 -15.06
CA GLU A 133 26.63 11.94 -16.03
C GLU A 133 25.35 11.56 -16.79
N PHE A 134 24.46 12.52 -17.01
CA PHE A 134 23.23 12.27 -17.76
C PHE A 134 23.51 12.20 -19.26
N SER A 135 22.98 11.18 -19.93
CA SER A 135 23.11 10.99 -21.38
C SER A 135 21.80 10.47 -21.97
N GLU A 136 21.36 11.08 -23.07
CA GLU A 136 20.18 10.59 -23.81
C GLU A 136 20.51 9.45 -24.78
N THR A 137 21.78 9.28 -25.12
CA THR A 137 22.24 8.35 -26.16
C THR A 137 22.89 7.09 -25.61
N VAL A 138 23.39 7.14 -24.37
CA VAL A 138 24.09 6.02 -23.72
C VAL A 138 23.17 5.40 -22.67
N GLU A 139 22.97 4.09 -22.72
CA GLU A 139 22.15 3.35 -21.77
C GLU A 139 22.65 3.52 -20.32
N VAL A 140 21.74 3.44 -19.35
CA VAL A 140 22.10 3.52 -17.93
C VAL A 140 23.13 2.43 -17.56
N ASP A 141 24.01 2.73 -16.60
CA ASP A 141 25.07 1.83 -16.14
C ASP A 141 26.11 1.46 -17.22
N THR A 142 26.21 2.27 -18.27
CA THR A 142 27.20 2.12 -19.34
C THR A 142 28.24 3.24 -19.27
N VAL A 143 29.51 2.91 -19.53
CA VAL A 143 30.60 3.89 -19.50
C VAL A 143 30.51 4.83 -20.70
N ILE A 144 30.44 6.13 -20.43
CA ILE A 144 30.47 7.21 -21.43
C ILE A 144 31.91 7.54 -21.79
N SER A 145 32.75 7.72 -20.77
CA SER A 145 34.16 8.08 -20.93
C SER A 145 34.98 7.61 -19.74
N GLN A 146 36.30 7.62 -19.90
CA GLN A 146 37.25 7.25 -18.86
C GLN A 146 38.37 8.27 -18.77
N ASP A 147 38.89 8.45 -17.57
CA ASP A 147 40.11 9.21 -17.28
C ASP A 147 41.01 8.40 -16.33
N PRO A 148 42.23 8.02 -16.72
CA PRO A 148 42.92 8.34 -17.98
C PRO A 148 42.38 7.65 -19.23
N VAL A 149 42.56 8.29 -20.39
CA VAL A 149 42.10 7.79 -21.70
C VAL A 149 42.70 6.43 -22.06
N ALA A 150 42.00 5.70 -22.93
CA ALA A 150 42.45 4.41 -23.44
C ALA A 150 43.88 4.46 -24.01
N GLY A 151 44.65 3.38 -23.84
CA GLY A 151 46.06 3.30 -24.22
C GLY A 151 47.03 3.89 -23.19
N THR A 152 46.54 4.53 -22.11
CA THR A 152 47.40 5.03 -21.04
C THR A 152 47.96 3.87 -20.20
N SER A 153 49.28 3.85 -20.00
CA SER A 153 49.95 2.90 -19.10
C SER A 153 49.95 3.41 -17.66
N LEU A 154 49.34 2.65 -16.75
CA LEU A 154 49.30 2.98 -15.32
C LEU A 154 49.86 1.83 -14.48
N LYS A 155 50.52 2.19 -13.39
CA LYS A 155 50.94 1.23 -12.35
C LYS A 155 49.73 0.79 -11.52
N GLU A 156 49.77 -0.43 -11.00
CA GLU A 156 48.77 -0.90 -10.04
C GLU A 156 48.62 0.03 -8.83
N GLY A 157 47.38 0.13 -8.32
CA GLY A 157 46.98 1.00 -7.23
C GLY A 157 46.67 2.45 -7.64
N ARG A 158 46.68 2.77 -8.94
CA ARG A 158 46.20 4.06 -9.46
C ARG A 158 44.68 4.06 -9.60
N THR A 159 44.11 5.26 -9.59
CA THR A 159 42.67 5.47 -9.76
C THR A 159 42.35 5.71 -11.23
N VAL A 160 41.30 5.03 -11.70
CA VAL A 160 40.66 5.29 -13.00
C VAL A 160 39.25 5.80 -12.70
N THR A 161 38.94 6.99 -13.21
CA THR A 161 37.62 7.59 -13.13
C THR A 161 36.81 7.16 -14.36
N LEU A 162 35.69 6.51 -14.13
CA LEU A 162 34.72 6.16 -15.17
C LEU A 162 33.56 7.14 -15.09
N THR A 163 33.29 7.82 -16.18
CA THR A 163 32.07 8.60 -16.34
C THR A 163 30.97 7.66 -16.80
N VAL A 164 29.96 7.46 -15.96
CA VAL A 164 28.92 6.45 -16.15
C VAL A 164 27.62 7.15 -16.50
N SER A 165 26.89 6.62 -17.48
CA SER A 165 25.58 7.12 -17.82
C SER A 165 24.59 6.88 -16.68
N ALA A 166 24.04 7.97 -16.15
CA ALA A 166 22.88 7.95 -15.26
C ALA A 166 21.55 7.87 -16.04
N GLY A 167 21.61 7.68 -17.36
CA GLY A 167 20.47 7.74 -18.26
C GLY A 167 20.08 9.18 -18.65
N PRO A 168 18.93 9.37 -19.31
CA PRO A 168 18.46 10.69 -19.73
C PRO A 168 18.26 11.63 -18.53
N PRO A 169 18.44 12.95 -18.72
CA PRO A 169 18.16 13.90 -17.66
C PRO A 169 16.69 13.80 -17.23
N PRO A 170 16.39 13.92 -15.93
CA PRO A 170 15.02 13.92 -15.45
C PRO A 170 14.27 15.15 -15.99
N VAL A 171 12.95 15.00 -16.12
CA VAL A 171 12.05 16.03 -16.63
C VAL A 171 11.20 16.59 -15.50
N PRO A 172 10.91 17.91 -15.52
CA PRO A 172 10.09 18.52 -14.48
C PRO A 172 8.64 18.07 -14.60
N VAL A 173 7.99 17.84 -13.46
CA VAL A 173 6.56 17.56 -13.38
C VAL A 173 5.78 18.87 -13.60
N PRO A 174 4.85 18.93 -14.56
CA PRO A 174 4.03 20.13 -14.78
C PRO A 174 3.25 20.52 -13.53
N THR A 175 3.31 21.80 -13.14
CA THR A 175 2.62 22.33 -11.95
C THR A 175 1.22 22.88 -12.27
N ASP A 176 0.88 23.04 -13.55
CA ASP A 176 -0.35 23.65 -14.05
C ASP A 176 -1.44 22.61 -14.41
N LEU A 177 -1.38 21.44 -13.78
CA LEU A 177 -2.34 20.34 -13.99
C LEU A 177 -3.65 20.56 -13.24
N ALA A 178 -3.65 21.33 -12.15
CA ALA A 178 -4.85 21.63 -11.36
C ALA A 178 -5.87 22.42 -12.20
N GLY A 179 -7.14 22.03 -12.11
CA GLY A 179 -8.25 22.63 -12.85
C GLY A 179 -8.39 22.13 -14.30
N ARG A 180 -7.47 21.31 -14.81
CA ARG A 180 -7.59 20.67 -16.12
C ARG A 180 -8.40 19.38 -16.04
N THR A 181 -8.98 18.98 -17.17
CA THR A 181 -9.57 17.63 -17.30
C THR A 181 -8.47 16.56 -17.30
N VAL A 182 -8.82 15.32 -16.96
CA VAL A 182 -7.85 14.20 -16.99
C VAL A 182 -7.18 14.05 -18.36
N ASP A 183 -7.92 14.24 -19.46
CA ASP A 183 -7.37 14.15 -20.81
C ASP A 183 -6.35 15.26 -21.10
N GLN A 184 -6.67 16.50 -20.69
CA GLN A 184 -5.76 17.64 -20.83
C GLN A 184 -4.51 17.48 -19.96
N ALA A 185 -4.66 16.96 -18.74
CA ALA A 185 -3.54 16.69 -17.86
C ALA A 185 -2.66 15.56 -18.41
N SER A 186 -3.27 14.50 -18.96
CA SER A 186 -2.56 13.42 -19.65
C SER A 186 -1.74 13.94 -20.83
N ALA A 187 -2.32 14.81 -21.66
CA ALA A 187 -1.61 15.45 -22.77
C ALA A 187 -0.44 16.32 -22.30
N SER A 188 -0.62 17.11 -21.22
CA SER A 188 0.47 17.90 -20.61
C SER A 188 1.59 17.02 -20.08
N LEU A 189 1.26 15.89 -19.44
CA LEU A 189 2.26 14.93 -18.96
C LEU A 189 3.03 14.30 -20.13
N GLN A 190 2.33 13.87 -21.18
CA GLN A 190 2.97 13.31 -22.39
C GLN A 190 3.88 14.33 -23.08
N ALA A 191 3.47 15.59 -23.16
CA ALA A 191 4.32 16.66 -23.70
C ALA A 191 5.60 16.88 -22.87
N ALA A 192 5.53 16.65 -21.55
CA ALA A 192 6.69 16.62 -20.66
C ALA A 192 7.47 15.30 -20.68
N SER A 193 7.15 14.36 -21.59
CA SER A 193 7.72 13.01 -21.63
C SER A 193 7.45 12.18 -20.37
N LEU A 194 6.35 12.46 -19.66
CA LEU A 194 5.83 11.70 -18.53
C LEU A 194 4.56 10.95 -18.94
N ARG A 195 4.13 9.97 -18.14
CA ARG A 195 2.87 9.24 -18.41
C ARG A 195 1.87 9.42 -17.28
N LEU A 196 0.59 9.29 -17.62
CA LEU A 196 -0.47 9.28 -16.63
C LEU A 196 -0.37 8.02 -15.77
N GLY A 197 -0.33 8.20 -14.46
CA GLY A 197 -0.34 7.13 -13.46
C GLY A 197 -1.76 6.78 -13.01
N THR A 198 -1.89 6.51 -11.72
CA THR A 198 -3.14 6.19 -11.04
C THR A 198 -3.96 7.46 -10.79
N LEU A 199 -5.28 7.35 -10.94
CA LEU A 199 -6.22 8.41 -10.57
C LEU A 199 -6.74 8.14 -9.15
N ILE A 200 -6.53 9.10 -8.26
CA ILE A 200 -6.95 9.06 -6.86
C ILE A 200 -8.18 9.94 -6.71
N ASP A 201 -9.26 9.42 -6.15
CA ASP A 201 -10.47 10.20 -5.91
C ASP A 201 -10.26 11.17 -4.74
N GLY A 202 -10.37 12.47 -5.03
CA GLY A 202 -10.44 13.54 -4.04
C GLY A 202 -11.82 14.19 -4.03
N PHE A 203 -12.34 14.58 -2.86
CA PHE A 203 -13.62 15.28 -2.78
C PHE A 203 -13.41 16.78 -2.72
N ASP A 204 -14.11 17.51 -3.58
CA ASP A 204 -14.11 18.97 -3.58
C ASP A 204 -15.53 19.52 -3.78
N GLU A 205 -15.88 20.53 -2.99
CA GLU A 205 -17.23 21.09 -2.96
C GLU A 205 -17.55 22.01 -4.15
N THR A 206 -16.52 22.42 -4.90
CA THR A 206 -16.57 23.43 -5.96
C THR A 206 -16.09 22.92 -7.31
N VAL A 207 -15.12 22.00 -7.32
CA VAL A 207 -14.53 21.46 -8.55
C VAL A 207 -15.40 20.31 -9.07
N ALA A 208 -15.80 20.41 -10.33
CA ALA A 208 -16.61 19.40 -11.00
C ALA A 208 -15.92 18.03 -11.04
N LYS A 209 -16.73 16.96 -11.05
CA LYS A 209 -16.23 15.59 -11.14
C LYS A 209 -15.41 15.39 -12.44
N GLY A 210 -14.25 14.75 -12.33
CA GLY A 210 -13.37 14.46 -13.46
C GLY A 210 -12.33 15.55 -13.78
N VAL A 211 -12.25 16.59 -12.95
CA VAL A 211 -11.22 17.64 -13.04
C VAL A 211 -10.10 17.33 -12.05
N VAL A 212 -8.85 17.52 -12.47
CA VAL A 212 -7.66 17.31 -11.62
C VAL A 212 -7.61 18.37 -10.54
N LEU A 213 -7.50 17.93 -9.29
CA LEU A 213 -7.31 18.80 -8.12
C LEU A 213 -5.83 19.10 -7.91
N SER A 214 -5.02 18.04 -7.93
CA SER A 214 -3.58 18.13 -7.71
C SER A 214 -2.86 16.89 -8.24
N VAL A 215 -1.54 16.95 -8.25
CA VAL A 215 -0.70 15.76 -8.32
C VAL A 215 -0.73 15.04 -6.97
N ALA A 216 -0.47 13.73 -6.93
CA ALA A 216 -0.40 12.96 -5.70
C ALA A 216 0.68 13.49 -4.74
N ASP A 217 0.38 13.47 -3.45
CA ASP A 217 1.31 13.91 -2.40
C ASP A 217 2.62 13.11 -2.44
N GLY A 218 3.74 13.81 -2.26
CA GLY A 218 5.07 13.19 -2.30
C GLY A 218 5.62 12.96 -3.72
N THR A 219 4.92 13.37 -4.77
CA THR A 219 5.47 13.35 -6.12
C THR A 219 6.69 14.29 -6.22
N PRO A 220 7.87 13.78 -6.63
CA PRO A 220 9.06 14.60 -6.83
C PRO A 220 8.84 15.71 -7.87
N ALA A 221 9.55 16.83 -7.75
CA ALA A 221 9.49 17.92 -8.72
C ALA A 221 10.05 17.52 -10.10
N GLU A 222 10.97 16.57 -10.13
CA GLU A 222 11.58 16.04 -11.34
C GLU A 222 11.55 14.51 -11.31
N LEU A 223 11.21 13.91 -12.45
CA LEU A 223 11.09 12.47 -12.60
C LEU A 223 11.83 11.99 -13.85
N PRO A 224 12.35 10.75 -13.86
CA PRO A 224 12.86 10.15 -15.08
C PRO A 224 11.82 10.16 -16.19
N LYS A 225 12.27 10.30 -17.44
CA LYS A 225 11.38 10.23 -18.61
C LYS A 225 10.59 8.91 -18.60
N GLY A 226 9.30 9.00 -18.92
CA GLY A 226 8.37 7.87 -18.91
C GLY A 226 7.85 7.46 -17.52
N SER A 227 8.25 8.17 -16.46
CA SER A 227 7.71 7.92 -15.12
C SER A 227 6.21 8.21 -15.05
N PRO A 228 5.44 7.37 -14.33
CA PRO A 228 4.03 7.66 -14.08
C PRO A 228 3.87 8.78 -13.06
N VAL A 229 2.91 9.66 -13.31
CA VAL A 229 2.48 10.70 -12.36
C VAL A 229 1.05 10.44 -11.95
N ASP A 230 0.86 10.14 -10.67
CA ASP A 230 -0.46 9.92 -10.08
C ASP A 230 -1.16 11.26 -9.86
N LEU A 231 -2.46 11.32 -10.20
CA LEU A 231 -3.25 12.55 -10.11
C LEU A 231 -4.42 12.36 -9.14
N VAL A 232 -4.66 13.37 -8.32
CA VAL A 232 -5.87 13.47 -7.52
C VAL A 232 -6.93 14.15 -8.37
N VAL A 233 -8.02 13.44 -8.65
CA VAL A 233 -9.14 13.90 -9.48
C VAL A 233 -10.35 14.14 -8.59
N SER A 234 -11.07 15.22 -8.85
CA SER A 234 -12.32 15.50 -8.16
C SER A 234 -13.34 14.40 -8.45
N ALA A 235 -13.79 13.72 -7.41
CA ALA A 235 -14.98 12.87 -7.40
C ALA A 235 -16.28 13.72 -7.28
N GLY A 236 -16.14 15.03 -7.17
CA GLY A 236 -17.20 15.98 -6.85
C GLY A 236 -17.38 16.20 -5.34
N PRO A 237 -18.48 16.87 -4.93
CA PRO A 237 -18.74 17.16 -3.52
C PRO A 237 -18.90 15.90 -2.68
N LYS A 238 -18.50 15.98 -1.41
CA LYS A 238 -18.62 14.83 -0.50
C LYS A 238 -20.10 14.47 -0.33
N PRO A 239 -20.48 13.18 -0.50
CA PRO A 239 -21.84 12.73 -0.23
C PRO A 239 -22.27 13.02 1.21
N ARG A 240 -23.56 13.24 1.40
CA ARG A 240 -24.19 13.57 2.67
C ARG A 240 -24.95 12.36 3.17
N THR A 241 -24.76 12.02 4.43
CA THR A 241 -25.48 10.93 5.08
C THR A 241 -26.79 11.44 5.65
N VAL A 242 -27.89 10.74 5.40
CA VAL A 242 -29.19 11.05 6.02
C VAL A 242 -29.09 10.76 7.52
N PRO A 243 -29.36 11.73 8.41
CA PRO A 243 -29.31 11.52 9.85
C PRO A 243 -30.32 10.49 10.35
N ASP A 244 -30.00 9.85 11.47
CA ASP A 244 -30.93 9.00 12.20
C ASP A 244 -31.95 9.81 13.01
N GLY A 245 -33.05 9.17 13.40
CA GLY A 245 -34.03 9.76 14.33
C GLY A 245 -34.92 10.85 13.74
N LEU A 246 -35.01 10.97 12.41
CA LEU A 246 -35.88 11.96 11.74
C LEU A 246 -37.37 11.60 11.82
N VAL A 247 -37.69 10.31 11.93
CA VAL A 247 -39.08 9.84 12.06
C VAL A 247 -39.62 10.21 13.44
N GLY A 248 -40.84 10.76 13.48
CA GLY A 248 -41.46 11.23 14.72
C GLY A 248 -41.10 12.67 15.11
N GLN A 249 -40.18 13.32 14.37
CA GLN A 249 -39.86 14.74 14.59
C GLN A 249 -40.80 15.69 13.79
N PRO A 250 -40.89 16.97 14.19
CA PRO A 250 -41.58 17.99 13.40
C PRO A 250 -40.95 18.14 12.00
N VAL A 251 -41.80 18.20 10.97
CA VAL A 251 -41.34 18.28 9.56
C VAL A 251 -40.48 19.51 9.31
N ASP A 252 -40.79 20.65 9.95
CA ASP A 252 -40.04 21.89 9.78
C ASP A 252 -38.61 21.76 10.34
N ALA A 253 -38.45 21.10 11.49
CA ALA A 253 -37.14 20.84 12.09
C ALA A 253 -36.30 19.90 11.22
N VAL A 254 -36.91 18.82 10.72
CA VAL A 254 -36.26 17.87 9.81
C VAL A 254 -35.88 18.54 8.50
N THR A 255 -36.75 19.39 7.96
CA THR A 255 -36.48 20.14 6.72
C THR A 255 -35.30 21.08 6.90
N ALA A 256 -35.24 21.82 8.02
CA ALA A 256 -34.11 22.69 8.34
C ALA A 256 -32.80 21.90 8.49
N GLN A 257 -32.84 20.75 9.17
CA GLN A 257 -31.66 19.89 9.35
C GLN A 257 -31.13 19.34 8.01
N LEU A 258 -32.01 18.85 7.14
CA LEU A 258 -31.63 18.33 5.82
C LEU A 258 -31.11 19.45 4.90
N THR A 259 -31.73 20.63 4.95
CA THR A 259 -31.28 21.79 4.16
C THR A 259 -29.92 22.29 4.62
N ALA A 260 -29.63 22.27 5.92
CA ALA A 260 -28.31 22.61 6.48
C ALA A 260 -27.21 21.65 6.01
N LEU A 261 -27.55 20.40 5.70
CA LEU A 261 -26.65 19.42 5.09
C LEU A 261 -26.45 19.64 3.59
N GLY A 262 -27.15 20.60 2.98
CA GLY A 262 -27.14 20.87 1.55
C GLY A 262 -27.98 19.88 0.73
N LEU A 263 -28.99 19.27 1.33
CA LEU A 263 -29.94 18.36 0.67
C LEU A 263 -31.23 19.11 0.32
N VAL A 264 -31.88 18.67 -0.76
CA VAL A 264 -33.18 19.19 -1.19
C VAL A 264 -34.28 18.34 -0.57
N VAL A 265 -35.28 18.96 0.06
CA VAL A 265 -36.37 18.24 0.73
C VAL A 265 -37.60 18.23 -0.15
N ALA A 266 -38.04 17.04 -0.56
CA ALA A 266 -39.35 16.83 -1.18
C ALA A 266 -40.36 16.40 -0.11
N ARG A 267 -41.58 16.94 -0.17
CA ARG A 267 -42.61 16.67 0.84
C ARG A 267 -43.72 15.81 0.25
N ASN A 268 -44.06 14.72 0.92
CA ASN A 268 -45.16 13.83 0.54
C ASN A 268 -46.13 13.59 1.70
N ASP A 269 -47.21 14.33 1.73
CA ASP A 269 -48.13 14.31 2.87
C ASP A 269 -49.12 13.15 2.80
N ALA A 270 -49.19 12.35 3.88
CA ALA A 270 -50.11 11.21 4.03
C ALA A 270 -50.95 11.34 5.31
N TYR A 271 -52.16 10.76 5.31
CA TYR A 271 -52.99 10.69 6.52
C TYR A 271 -52.48 9.59 7.45
N SER A 272 -52.55 9.83 8.76
CA SER A 272 -52.21 8.84 9.79
C SER A 272 -53.13 8.97 10.99
N ASP A 273 -53.60 7.84 11.50
CA ASP A 273 -54.44 7.79 12.70
C ASP A 273 -53.63 7.84 14.00
N THR A 274 -52.34 7.51 13.94
CA THR A 274 -51.46 7.35 15.12
C THR A 274 -50.45 8.48 15.27
N VAL A 275 -50.13 9.19 14.20
CA VAL A 275 -49.09 10.22 14.19
C VAL A 275 -49.73 11.60 14.05
N ALA A 276 -49.34 12.50 14.95
CA ALA A 276 -49.84 13.88 14.98
C ALA A 276 -49.58 14.61 13.65
N GLU A 277 -50.48 15.55 13.32
CA GLU A 277 -50.37 16.41 12.15
C GLU A 277 -49.05 17.22 12.21
N GLY A 278 -48.32 17.28 11.09
CA GLY A 278 -47.03 17.99 11.00
C GLY A 278 -45.80 17.21 11.46
N THR A 279 -45.97 15.94 11.83
CA THR A 279 -44.86 15.03 12.21
C THR A 279 -44.43 14.14 11.04
N VAL A 280 -43.14 13.83 10.95
CA VAL A 280 -42.58 12.93 9.92
C VAL A 280 -43.00 11.48 10.17
N LEU A 281 -43.64 10.87 9.17
CA LEU A 281 -44.01 9.46 9.10
C LEU A 281 -42.85 8.58 8.63
N SER A 282 -42.18 9.01 7.58
CA SER A 282 -41.09 8.26 6.96
C SER A 282 -40.19 9.19 6.15
N VAL A 283 -38.97 8.73 5.88
CA VAL A 283 -37.98 9.44 5.06
C VAL A 283 -37.43 8.48 4.01
N THR A 284 -37.25 8.96 2.79
CA THR A 284 -36.69 8.19 1.67
C THR A 284 -35.66 9.04 0.93
N PRO A 285 -34.40 8.61 0.80
CA PRO A 285 -33.79 7.38 1.32
C PRO A 285 -33.82 7.27 2.86
N PRO A 286 -33.76 6.06 3.45
CA PRO A 286 -33.79 5.88 4.90
C PRO A 286 -32.52 6.45 5.56
N ALA A 287 -32.56 6.59 6.88
CA ALA A 287 -31.41 7.05 7.65
C ALA A 287 -30.16 6.17 7.43
N GLY A 288 -28.98 6.79 7.48
CA GLY A 288 -27.71 6.16 7.13
C GLY A 288 -27.43 6.08 5.62
N SER A 289 -28.40 6.39 4.75
CA SER A 289 -28.18 6.41 3.30
C SER A 289 -27.26 7.55 2.88
N SER A 290 -26.40 7.28 1.90
CA SER A 290 -25.54 8.28 1.26
C SER A 290 -26.27 8.93 0.09
N VAL A 291 -26.39 10.25 0.13
CA VAL A 291 -27.08 11.06 -0.88
C VAL A 291 -26.09 12.09 -1.42
N PRO A 292 -25.99 12.31 -2.74
CA PRO A 292 -25.13 13.36 -3.28
C PRO A 292 -25.54 14.74 -2.73
N LYS A 293 -24.60 15.67 -2.65
CA LYS A 293 -24.93 17.07 -2.33
C LYS A 293 -25.97 17.60 -3.32
N GLY A 294 -26.99 18.30 -2.82
CA GLY A 294 -28.14 18.76 -3.61
C GLY A 294 -29.11 17.64 -4.01
N GLY A 295 -28.86 16.39 -3.60
CA GLY A 295 -29.77 15.28 -3.81
C GLY A 295 -31.08 15.47 -3.04
N THR A 296 -32.14 14.82 -3.53
CA THR A 296 -33.48 14.97 -2.97
C THR A 296 -33.77 13.89 -1.92
N VAL A 297 -34.21 14.31 -0.74
CA VAL A 297 -34.74 13.45 0.32
C VAL A 297 -36.24 13.71 0.44
N THR A 298 -37.04 12.66 0.26
CA THR A 298 -38.49 12.73 0.40
C THR A 298 -38.87 12.49 1.86
N VAL A 299 -39.50 13.47 2.47
CA VAL A 299 -40.05 13.40 3.83
C VAL A 299 -41.56 13.23 3.72
N SER A 300 -42.08 12.12 4.23
CA SER A 300 -43.51 11.94 4.34
C SER A 300 -44.01 12.52 5.64
N ALA A 301 -44.93 13.49 5.55
CA ALA A 301 -45.50 14.17 6.71
C ALA A 301 -46.93 13.69 6.98
N SER A 302 -47.30 13.60 8.25
CA SER A 302 -48.67 13.30 8.65
C SER A 302 -49.57 14.52 8.46
N LYS A 303 -50.69 14.34 7.72
CA LYS A 303 -51.82 15.27 7.69
C LYS A 303 -52.78 15.08 8.89
N GLY A 304 -52.39 14.25 9.86
CA GLY A 304 -53.27 13.76 10.90
C GLY A 304 -54.30 12.77 10.38
N ARG A 305 -55.37 12.56 11.17
CA ARG A 305 -56.41 11.58 10.85
C ARG A 305 -57.19 11.98 9.61
N ARG A 306 -57.58 11.00 8.79
CA ARG A 306 -58.39 11.25 7.60
C ARG A 306 -59.73 11.92 7.99
N PRO A 307 -60.10 13.08 7.40
CA PRO A 307 -61.39 13.69 7.65
C PRO A 307 -62.54 12.79 7.23
N ILE A 308 -63.64 12.83 7.98
CA ILE A 308 -64.89 12.14 7.68
C ILE A 308 -65.86 13.16 7.10
N VAL A 309 -66.47 12.83 5.95
CA VAL A 309 -67.50 13.66 5.33
C VAL A 309 -68.85 13.30 5.94
N ILE A 310 -69.60 14.30 6.39
CA ILE A 310 -70.96 14.10 6.90
C ILE A 310 -71.85 13.65 5.73
N PRO A 311 -72.44 12.43 5.78
CA PRO A 311 -73.23 11.90 4.68
C PRO A 311 -74.48 12.73 4.41
N ALA A 312 -74.84 12.94 3.14
CA ALA A 312 -76.06 13.66 2.78
C ALA A 312 -77.34 12.86 3.03
N ASP A 313 -77.23 11.53 3.13
CA ASP A 313 -78.35 10.61 3.32
C ASP A 313 -78.85 10.54 4.77
N ILE A 314 -78.25 11.31 5.70
CA ILE A 314 -78.83 11.53 7.03
C ILE A 314 -80.09 12.40 6.97
N VAL A 315 -80.22 13.23 5.93
CA VAL A 315 -81.41 14.07 5.72
C VAL A 315 -82.60 13.18 5.34
N GLY A 316 -83.71 13.36 6.05
CA GLY A 316 -84.93 12.57 5.88
C GLY A 316 -85.00 11.30 6.73
N ARG A 317 -83.91 10.91 7.42
CA ARG A 317 -83.87 9.81 8.40
C ARG A 317 -84.43 10.22 9.76
N SER A 318 -84.74 9.24 10.61
CA SER A 318 -85.07 9.47 12.03
C SER A 318 -83.81 9.88 12.79
N VAL A 319 -83.98 10.62 13.89
CA VAL A 319 -82.88 11.02 14.80
C VAL A 319 -82.04 9.83 15.23
N THR A 320 -82.68 8.71 15.62
CA THR A 320 -81.99 7.49 16.05
C THR A 320 -81.13 6.90 14.93
N ALA A 321 -81.69 6.73 13.73
CA ALA A 321 -80.95 6.16 12.60
C ALA A 321 -79.81 7.07 12.11
N ALA A 322 -80.02 8.39 12.12
CA ALA A 322 -78.97 9.36 11.81
C ALA A 322 -77.86 9.34 12.86
N THR A 323 -78.22 9.21 14.14
CA THR A 323 -77.26 9.13 15.25
C THR A 323 -76.40 7.87 15.14
N GLU A 324 -77.01 6.70 14.92
CA GLU A 324 -76.29 5.43 14.72
C GLU A 324 -75.33 5.51 13.53
N GLN A 325 -75.77 6.11 12.41
CA GLN A 325 -74.95 6.26 11.22
C GLN A 325 -73.74 7.19 11.47
N LEU A 326 -73.93 8.32 12.16
CA LEU A 326 -72.84 9.23 12.49
C LEU A 326 -71.87 8.62 13.50
N GLN A 327 -72.39 7.89 14.50
CA GLN A 327 -71.57 7.16 15.48
C GLN A 327 -70.77 6.03 14.84
N ALA A 328 -71.36 5.30 13.87
CA ALA A 328 -70.65 4.26 13.11
C ALA A 328 -69.49 4.83 12.28
N LEU A 329 -69.59 6.09 11.85
CA LEU A 329 -68.50 6.81 11.20
C LEU A 329 -67.48 7.39 12.19
N GLY A 330 -67.68 7.20 13.50
CA GLY A 330 -66.80 7.74 14.54
C GLY A 330 -67.00 9.23 14.82
N LEU A 331 -68.20 9.76 14.54
CA LEU A 331 -68.62 11.12 14.90
C LEU A 331 -69.50 11.08 16.16
N ASN A 332 -69.39 12.13 16.98
CA ASN A 332 -70.21 12.30 18.17
C ASN A 332 -71.45 13.11 17.84
N VAL A 333 -72.60 12.83 18.46
CA VAL A 333 -73.79 13.67 18.30
C VAL A 333 -73.95 14.54 19.54
N SER A 334 -73.85 15.86 19.39
CA SER A 334 -73.94 16.80 20.53
C SER A 334 -75.38 17.06 20.98
N GLY A 335 -76.37 16.78 20.13
CA GLY A 335 -77.77 16.94 20.45
C GLY A 335 -78.67 17.06 19.22
N VAL A 336 -79.92 17.39 19.47
CA VAL A 336 -80.95 17.63 18.44
C VAL A 336 -81.57 18.99 18.67
N GLN A 337 -81.56 19.83 17.64
CA GLN A 337 -82.26 21.10 17.60
C GLN A 337 -83.59 20.91 16.85
N GLY A 338 -84.71 20.93 17.60
CA GLY A 338 -86.05 20.69 17.08
C GLY A 338 -86.78 19.56 17.83
N SER A 339 -87.74 18.90 17.16
CA SER A 339 -88.44 17.76 17.72
C SER A 339 -87.54 16.51 17.80
N PRO A 340 -87.42 15.83 18.97
CA PRO A 340 -86.65 14.58 19.11
C PRO A 340 -87.22 13.40 18.31
N THR A 341 -88.51 13.44 17.97
CA THR A 341 -89.19 12.42 17.15
C THR A 341 -89.32 12.84 15.68
N GLY A 342 -88.84 14.04 15.33
CA GLY A 342 -88.87 14.58 13.98
C GLY A 342 -87.88 13.90 13.03
N ARG A 343 -88.01 14.22 11.73
CA ARG A 343 -87.03 13.81 10.71
C ARG A 343 -85.91 14.84 10.63
N VAL A 344 -84.69 14.37 10.43
CA VAL A 344 -83.51 15.22 10.26
C VAL A 344 -83.65 16.03 8.96
N THR A 345 -83.62 17.35 9.05
CA THR A 345 -83.62 18.26 7.91
C THR A 345 -82.22 18.75 7.56
N GLY A 346 -81.27 18.60 8.48
CA GLY A 346 -79.89 18.98 8.27
C GLY A 346 -79.03 18.72 9.51
N SER A 347 -77.79 19.18 9.46
CA SER A 347 -76.86 19.08 10.57
C SER A 347 -76.03 20.35 10.69
N ASN A 348 -75.43 20.55 11.85
CA ASN A 348 -74.37 21.54 12.05
C ASN A 348 -73.15 20.83 12.68
N PRO A 349 -72.01 20.69 11.97
CA PRO A 349 -71.72 21.19 10.62
C PRO A 349 -72.62 20.60 9.53
N ALA A 350 -72.80 21.33 8.42
CA ALA A 350 -73.72 20.96 7.34
C ALA A 350 -73.33 19.62 6.68
N VAL A 351 -74.33 18.92 6.14
CA VAL A 351 -74.09 17.71 5.34
C VAL A 351 -73.14 18.00 4.18
N GLY A 352 -72.26 17.05 3.86
CA GLY A 352 -71.17 17.23 2.89
C GLY A 352 -69.92 17.92 3.46
N THR A 353 -69.96 18.44 4.69
CA THR A 353 -68.77 19.02 5.34
C THR A 353 -67.82 17.93 5.81
N ALA A 354 -66.51 18.09 5.56
CA ALA A 354 -65.47 17.23 6.11
C ALA A 354 -65.09 17.68 7.52
N VAL A 355 -65.25 16.79 8.50
CA VAL A 355 -64.95 17.04 9.91
C VAL A 355 -63.86 16.08 10.41
N ARG A 356 -63.15 16.48 11.48
CA ARG A 356 -62.17 15.60 12.12
C ARG A 356 -62.89 14.41 12.77
N PRO A 357 -62.32 13.19 12.77
CA PRO A 357 -62.87 12.08 13.54
C PRO A 357 -63.09 12.44 15.01
N GLY A 358 -64.23 12.04 15.58
CA GLY A 358 -64.65 12.39 16.94
C GLY A 358 -65.29 13.78 17.09
N SER A 359 -65.46 14.54 16.00
CA SER A 359 -66.17 15.83 16.05
C SER A 359 -67.63 15.65 16.43
N SER A 360 -68.17 16.64 17.14
CA SER A 360 -69.59 16.67 17.50
C SER A 360 -70.44 17.28 16.39
N VAL A 361 -71.53 16.60 16.05
CA VAL A 361 -72.51 17.01 15.04
C VAL A 361 -73.86 17.25 15.73
N LEU A 362 -74.43 18.43 15.54
CA LEU A 362 -75.79 18.75 15.98
C LEU A 362 -76.77 18.38 14.87
N LEU A 363 -77.79 17.58 15.19
CA LEU A 363 -78.87 17.26 14.25
C LEU A 363 -79.94 18.35 14.29
N ILE A 364 -80.46 18.75 13.14
CA ILE A 364 -81.54 19.72 13.01
C ILE A 364 -82.78 18.97 12.51
N THR A 365 -83.90 19.10 13.20
CA THR A 365 -85.17 18.42 12.84
C THR A 365 -86.29 19.42 12.58
N ARG A 366 -87.30 18.96 11.82
CA ARG A 366 -88.54 19.72 11.56
C ARG A 366 -89.58 19.52 12.65
#